data_AF-A0A2U1WN49-F1
#
_entry.id   AF-A0A2U1WN49-F1
#
_cell.length_a   1.000
_cell.length_b   1.000
_cell.length_c   1.000
_cell.angle_alpha   90.00
_cell.angle_beta   90.00
_cell.angle_gamma   90.00
#
_symmetry.space_group_name_H-M   'P 1'
#
loop_
_entity.id
_entity.type
_entity.pdbx_description
1 polymer ?
#
loop_
_entity_poly.entity_id
_entity_poly.type
_entity_poly.pdbx_seq_one_letter_code
_entity_poly.pdbx_strand_id
1 'polypeptide(L)'
;ATIDTGVAVTLSGAIGGNDGLTKTGSGTLTLSGTNTYTGQTTVSAGTISIAADGNLGTGAVNLAAGSKLQVTGVTTIDNAVALTGDAMVQTDAAVTISGNITGNTRTLTKSGSGTLTLSGTNNTSGSGVSGITVTTGTLAVGASNNLGQTTLTLDGGTLASTAAFSSGIAVALGGGGTVDVSAGSVTLSGTVSGTGGLSIASTNAGNVLGLSGSNTYTGGTTLGSGILQFGSDTAAGTGTLTINGGKVRGSGSTARTLANNLVLGGTMTMSGSAALTFTGTVDLGGTTRTINNTITEALTLNGAVSNGSLTVANGGTGAVVLGGTNSMTGITVSSGTLSVADAASLGSGTTTLSGGTLSITGATTIANAIAVSSGSTISNSAAATLSGVLSGSGALTKSGSDTLTLSGTNTHTGAVTVSAGTLAVAGGSAIGNTSAVTVATGATLSLGSGTETIGSLAGAGNVVLSYRLTVGGDNTSTTFSGVISSTNNSGLTKIGTGTLTLTGANSYTGSTTVSAGT
;
A
#
# COMPACT_ATOMS: atom_id res chain seq x y z
N ALA A 1 -0.39 43.85 -38.77
CA ALA A 1 -1.30 44.80 -38.10
C ALA A 1 -1.01 44.84 -36.61
N THR A 2 -1.02 46.01 -35.97
CA THR A 2 -0.89 46.15 -34.51
C THR A 2 -2.22 46.59 -33.90
N ILE A 3 -2.67 45.91 -32.85
CA ILE A 3 -3.91 46.19 -32.15
C ILE A 3 -3.58 46.42 -30.68
N ASP A 4 -3.74 47.66 -30.23
CA ASP A 4 -3.65 48.02 -28.82
C ASP A 4 -5.03 47.98 -28.20
N THR A 5 -5.19 47.17 -27.15
CA THR A 5 -6.45 47.13 -26.39
C THR A 5 -6.16 47.40 -24.92
N GLY A 6 -6.60 48.55 -24.40
CA GLY A 6 -6.67 48.80 -22.95
C GLY A 6 -7.87 48.13 -22.28
N VAL A 7 -8.84 47.66 -23.07
CA VAL A 7 -10.10 47.02 -22.65
C VAL A 7 -10.35 45.74 -23.45
N ALA A 8 -11.45 45.03 -23.20
CA ALA A 8 -11.84 43.88 -24.02
C ALA A 8 -12.35 44.32 -25.41
N VAL A 9 -11.82 43.73 -26.48
CA VAL A 9 -12.19 43.98 -27.88
C VAL A 9 -12.41 42.64 -28.58
N THR A 10 -13.43 42.53 -29.43
CA THR A 10 -13.67 41.34 -30.26
C THR A 10 -13.54 41.68 -31.73
N LEU A 11 -12.77 40.87 -32.47
CA LEU A 11 -12.73 40.86 -33.93
C LEU A 11 -13.38 39.59 -34.45
N SER A 12 -14.48 39.77 -35.19
CA SER A 12 -15.27 38.68 -35.75
C SER A 12 -15.08 38.49 -37.26
N GLY A 13 -14.51 39.48 -37.94
CA GLY A 13 -14.15 39.35 -39.35
C GLY A 13 -12.94 38.42 -39.56
N ALA A 14 -12.87 37.80 -40.73
CA ALA A 14 -11.68 37.07 -41.16
C ALA A 14 -10.53 38.05 -41.47
N ILE A 15 -9.34 37.76 -40.96
CA ILE A 15 -8.09 38.46 -41.22
C ILE A 15 -7.24 37.59 -42.14
N GLY A 16 -6.77 38.15 -43.25
CA GLY A 16 -5.92 37.46 -44.23
C GLY A 16 -4.68 38.28 -44.61
N GLY A 17 -3.82 37.70 -45.45
CA GLY A 17 -2.59 38.33 -45.95
C GLY A 17 -1.31 37.66 -45.44
N ASN A 18 -0.14 38.18 -45.83
CA ASN A 18 1.14 37.57 -45.47
C ASN A 18 1.74 38.09 -44.16
N ASP A 19 1.28 39.26 -43.70
CA ASP A 19 1.81 39.93 -42.51
C ASP A 19 1.25 39.34 -41.20
N GLY A 20 1.94 39.62 -40.10
CA GLY A 20 1.56 39.18 -38.76
C GLY A 20 0.55 40.08 -38.06
N LEU A 21 -0.01 39.56 -36.97
CA LEU A 21 -0.86 40.29 -36.03
C LEU A 21 -0.08 40.55 -34.74
N THR A 22 -0.04 41.78 -34.26
CA THR A 22 0.58 42.14 -32.97
C THR A 22 -0.47 42.69 -32.03
N LYS A 23 -0.61 42.10 -30.85
CA LYS A 23 -1.50 42.52 -29.77
C LYS A 23 -0.69 43.22 -28.68
N THR A 24 -1.02 44.48 -28.39
CA THR A 24 -0.47 45.29 -27.29
C THR A 24 -1.57 45.71 -26.31
N GLY A 25 -1.20 46.37 -25.21
CA GLY A 25 -2.13 46.78 -24.17
C GLY A 25 -2.57 45.65 -23.24
N SER A 26 -3.03 45.99 -22.04
CA SER A 26 -3.37 45.03 -20.97
C SER A 26 -4.69 44.28 -21.17
N GLY A 27 -5.57 44.78 -22.05
CA GLY A 27 -6.89 44.21 -22.31
C GLY A 27 -6.88 42.88 -23.05
N THR A 28 -8.08 42.33 -23.27
CA THR A 28 -8.30 41.07 -24.00
C THR A 28 -8.70 41.36 -25.45
N LEU A 29 -7.99 40.78 -26.40
CA LEU A 29 -8.41 40.73 -27.81
C LEU A 29 -8.98 39.35 -28.12
N THR A 30 -10.29 39.27 -28.35
CA THR A 30 -10.95 38.05 -28.79
C THR A 30 -10.94 37.97 -30.32
N LEU A 31 -10.34 36.91 -30.87
CA LEU A 31 -10.44 36.58 -32.29
C LEU A 31 -11.49 35.48 -32.46
N SER A 32 -12.56 35.79 -33.19
CA SER A 32 -13.68 34.85 -33.42
C SER A 32 -13.88 34.48 -34.90
N GLY A 33 -13.30 35.25 -35.82
CA GLY A 33 -13.28 34.91 -37.24
C GLY A 33 -12.26 33.81 -37.58
N THR A 34 -12.50 33.06 -38.65
CA THR A 34 -11.51 32.14 -39.23
C THR A 34 -10.50 32.95 -40.03
N ASN A 35 -9.27 32.99 -39.54
CA ASN A 35 -8.18 33.81 -40.06
C ASN A 35 -7.24 32.96 -40.92
N THR A 36 -6.73 33.55 -42.01
CA THR A 36 -5.86 32.87 -42.99
C THR A 36 -4.52 33.55 -43.17
N TYR A 37 -4.19 34.54 -42.33
CA TYR A 37 -2.90 35.20 -42.42
C TYR A 37 -1.76 34.26 -42.07
N THR A 38 -0.63 34.40 -42.76
CA THR A 38 0.54 33.51 -42.62
C THR A 38 1.62 34.05 -41.70
N GLY A 39 1.58 35.36 -41.40
CA GLY A 39 2.52 35.98 -40.47
C GLY A 39 2.26 35.58 -39.02
N GLN A 40 3.23 35.87 -38.14
CA GLN A 40 3.15 35.50 -36.72
C GLN A 40 2.05 36.26 -35.99
N THR A 41 1.40 35.60 -35.03
CA THR A 41 0.55 36.23 -34.02
C THR A 41 1.41 36.55 -32.79
N THR A 42 1.77 37.81 -32.58
CA THR A 42 2.58 38.27 -31.45
C THR A 42 1.69 38.90 -30.37
N VAL A 43 1.77 38.40 -29.13
CA VAL A 43 1.09 38.96 -27.96
C VAL A 43 2.13 39.62 -27.08
N SER A 44 2.30 40.93 -27.24
CA SER A 44 3.27 41.73 -26.48
C SER A 44 2.78 42.07 -25.07
N ALA A 45 1.47 42.15 -24.86
CA ALA A 45 0.85 42.37 -23.55
C ALA A 45 -0.62 41.93 -23.53
N GLY A 46 -1.14 41.68 -22.32
CA GLY A 46 -2.55 41.34 -22.11
C GLY A 46 -2.92 39.94 -22.58
N THR A 47 -4.15 39.78 -23.05
CA THR A 47 -4.71 38.48 -23.43
C THR A 47 -5.10 38.46 -24.91
N ILE A 48 -4.79 37.37 -25.60
CA ILE A 48 -5.50 36.97 -26.82
C ILE A 48 -6.43 35.81 -26.47
N SER A 49 -7.70 35.91 -26.88
CA SER A 49 -8.72 34.90 -26.59
C SER A 49 -9.25 34.30 -27.89
N ILE A 50 -9.31 32.97 -27.94
CA ILE A 50 -9.81 32.21 -29.09
C ILE A 50 -10.77 31.10 -28.66
N ALA A 51 -11.55 30.59 -29.61
CA ALA A 51 -12.40 29.42 -29.41
C ALA A 51 -11.99 28.23 -30.31
N ALA A 52 -11.32 28.50 -31.43
CA ALA A 52 -10.86 27.51 -32.38
C ALA A 52 -9.47 27.86 -32.93
N ASP A 53 -8.74 26.85 -33.38
CA ASP A 53 -7.41 26.95 -34.00
C ASP A 53 -7.35 27.96 -35.15
N GLY A 54 -8.33 27.89 -36.07
CA GLY A 54 -8.45 28.81 -37.19
C GLY A 54 -8.57 30.29 -36.79
N ASN A 55 -8.76 30.64 -35.52
CA ASN A 55 -8.70 32.02 -35.06
C ASN A 55 -7.27 32.61 -35.03
N LEU A 56 -6.20 31.80 -35.07
CA LEU A 56 -4.81 32.27 -34.92
C LEU A 56 -4.06 32.46 -36.25
N GLY A 57 -4.68 32.13 -37.39
CA GLY A 57 -3.98 32.03 -38.67
C GLY A 57 -3.02 30.84 -38.69
N THR A 58 -2.10 30.79 -39.65
CA THR A 58 -1.17 29.65 -39.82
C THR A 58 0.25 29.92 -39.31
N GLY A 59 0.57 31.16 -38.95
CA GLY A 59 1.89 31.56 -38.44
C GLY A 59 2.12 31.14 -36.99
N ALA A 60 3.36 31.27 -36.51
CA ALA A 60 3.68 31.00 -35.10
C ALA A 60 3.00 32.01 -34.15
N VAL A 61 2.78 31.58 -32.90
CA VAL A 61 2.26 32.41 -31.82
C VAL A 61 3.40 32.81 -30.88
N ASN A 62 3.73 34.10 -30.80
CA ASN A 62 4.76 34.61 -29.91
C ASN A 62 4.12 35.21 -28.65
N LEU A 63 4.49 34.72 -27.47
CA LEU A 63 3.98 35.20 -26.19
C LEU A 63 5.10 35.91 -25.42
N ALA A 64 4.92 37.21 -25.15
CA ALA A 64 5.82 38.01 -24.34
C ALA A 64 5.57 37.84 -22.84
N ALA A 65 6.41 38.46 -22.02
CA ALA A 65 6.33 38.40 -20.57
C ALA A 65 4.94 38.85 -20.05
N GLY A 66 4.31 38.01 -19.24
CA GLY A 66 3.00 38.27 -18.65
C GLY A 66 1.82 38.22 -19.63
N SER A 67 2.05 37.88 -20.90
CA SER A 67 0.97 37.72 -21.88
C SER A 67 0.25 36.39 -21.71
N LYS A 68 -0.99 36.33 -22.21
CA LYS A 68 -1.86 35.16 -22.09
C LYS A 68 -2.50 34.78 -23.42
N LEU A 69 -2.41 33.49 -23.76
CA LEU A 69 -3.29 32.83 -24.72
C LEU A 69 -4.42 32.15 -23.95
N GLN A 70 -5.66 32.64 -24.11
CA GLN A 70 -6.85 32.04 -23.53
C GLN A 70 -7.61 31.26 -24.60
N VAL A 71 -7.90 29.99 -24.32
CA VAL A 71 -8.62 29.10 -25.23
C VAL A 71 -9.89 28.62 -24.55
N THR A 72 -11.03 29.02 -25.12
CA THR A 72 -12.36 28.83 -24.52
C THR A 72 -13.13 27.65 -25.13
N GLY A 73 -12.76 27.20 -26.33
CA GLY A 73 -13.37 26.07 -27.01
C GLY A 73 -12.47 24.83 -27.05
N VAL A 74 -13.06 23.70 -27.44
CA VAL A 74 -12.33 22.45 -27.69
C VAL A 74 -11.66 22.53 -29.05
N THR A 75 -10.33 22.45 -29.09
CA THR A 75 -9.57 22.60 -30.33
C THR A 75 -8.16 21.99 -30.24
N THR A 76 -7.52 21.81 -31.39
CA THR A 76 -6.09 21.49 -31.51
C THR A 76 -5.38 22.65 -32.18
N ILE A 77 -4.46 23.29 -31.47
CA ILE A 77 -3.61 24.37 -31.98
C ILE A 77 -2.37 23.76 -32.60
N ASP A 78 -2.24 23.88 -33.92
CA ASP A 78 -1.09 23.34 -34.66
C ASP A 78 0.07 24.34 -34.77
N ASN A 79 -0.20 25.62 -34.52
CA ASN A 79 0.81 26.67 -34.54
C ASN A 79 1.95 26.37 -33.54
N ALA A 80 3.18 26.63 -33.97
CA ALA A 80 4.31 26.71 -33.03
C ALA A 80 4.08 27.87 -32.05
N VAL A 81 4.42 27.67 -30.77
CA VAL A 81 4.32 28.70 -29.74
C VAL A 81 5.72 29.06 -29.26
N ALA A 82 6.11 30.33 -29.36
CA ALA A 82 7.40 30.80 -28.87
C ALA A 82 7.23 31.77 -27.70
N LEU A 83 7.88 31.46 -26.58
CA LEU A 83 7.91 32.29 -25.39
C LEU A 83 9.10 33.25 -25.47
N THR A 84 8.82 34.54 -25.62
CA THR A 84 9.84 35.61 -25.53
C THR A 84 9.94 36.18 -24.11
N GLY A 85 8.97 35.85 -23.25
CA GLY A 85 8.97 36.03 -21.80
C GLY A 85 8.19 34.91 -21.12
N ASP A 86 8.18 34.88 -19.79
CA ASP A 86 7.31 33.93 -19.07
C ASP A 86 5.85 34.27 -19.37
N ALA A 87 5.07 33.29 -19.81
CA ALA A 87 3.73 33.54 -20.34
C ALA A 87 2.73 32.45 -19.92
N MET A 88 1.46 32.69 -20.21
CA MET A 88 0.36 31.84 -19.77
C MET A 88 -0.45 31.28 -20.94
N VAL A 89 -0.82 30.02 -20.83
CA VAL A 89 -1.91 29.40 -21.59
C VAL A 89 -3.02 29.05 -20.61
N GLN A 90 -4.16 29.71 -20.75
CA GLN A 90 -5.36 29.40 -19.98
C GLN A 90 -6.29 28.56 -20.83
N THR A 91 -6.71 27.39 -20.33
CA THR A 91 -7.73 26.57 -20.98
C THR A 91 -8.84 26.27 -20.00
N ASP A 92 -10.08 26.55 -20.42
CA ASP A 92 -11.30 26.19 -19.67
C ASP A 92 -11.99 24.97 -20.30
N ALA A 93 -11.61 24.62 -21.53
CA ALA A 93 -12.02 23.42 -22.27
C ALA A 93 -10.83 22.47 -22.51
N ALA A 94 -11.08 21.34 -23.18
CA ALA A 94 -10.03 20.42 -23.61
C ALA A 94 -9.32 20.96 -24.86
N VAL A 95 -8.03 21.28 -24.74
CA VAL A 95 -7.23 21.89 -25.79
C VAL A 95 -5.98 21.07 -26.00
N THR A 96 -5.62 20.83 -27.25
CA THR A 96 -4.31 20.26 -27.60
C THR A 96 -3.44 21.35 -28.22
N ILE A 97 -2.17 21.45 -27.82
CA ILE A 97 -1.15 22.16 -28.59
C ILE A 97 -0.24 21.09 -29.19
N SER A 98 -0.34 20.90 -30.51
CA SER A 98 0.48 19.96 -31.26
C SER A 98 1.73 20.59 -31.84
N GLY A 99 1.75 21.91 -32.02
CA GLY A 99 2.95 22.67 -32.32
C GLY A 99 3.97 22.63 -31.17
N ASN A 100 5.25 22.79 -31.50
CA ASN A 100 6.30 22.85 -30.48
C ASN A 100 6.21 24.16 -29.69
N ILE A 101 6.50 24.08 -28.39
CA ILE A 101 6.65 25.22 -27.50
C ILE A 101 8.15 25.48 -27.28
N THR A 102 8.62 26.64 -27.74
CA THR A 102 10.00 27.10 -27.53
C THR A 102 10.02 28.25 -26.55
N GLY A 103 11.13 28.44 -25.84
CA GLY A 103 11.22 29.47 -24.81
C GLY A 103 12.57 29.60 -24.11
N ASN A 104 13.57 28.78 -24.45
CA ASN A 104 14.86 28.77 -23.77
C ASN A 104 14.73 28.69 -22.23
N THR A 105 15.05 29.78 -21.54
CA THR A 105 15.01 29.93 -20.09
C THR A 105 13.63 30.33 -19.56
N ARG A 106 12.63 30.48 -20.43
CA ARG A 106 11.28 30.92 -20.05
C ARG A 106 10.42 29.78 -19.52
N THR A 107 9.38 30.14 -18.78
CA THR A 107 8.40 29.22 -18.19
C THR A 107 7.02 29.43 -18.81
N LEU A 108 6.33 28.33 -19.10
CA LEU A 108 4.92 28.32 -19.46
C LEU A 108 4.06 28.11 -18.21
N THR A 109 3.02 28.92 -18.02
CA THR A 109 2.00 28.69 -16.99
C THR A 109 0.72 28.16 -17.61
N LYS A 110 0.28 26.97 -17.21
CA LYS A 110 -1.06 26.43 -17.45
C LYS A 110 -2.01 26.86 -16.34
N SER A 111 -3.11 27.53 -16.72
CA SER A 111 -4.21 27.91 -15.84
C SER A 111 -5.57 27.56 -16.45
N GLY A 112 -6.66 27.87 -15.73
CA GLY A 112 -8.03 27.48 -16.11
C GLY A 112 -8.36 26.05 -15.71
N SER A 113 -9.64 25.72 -15.68
CA SER A 113 -10.13 24.41 -15.19
C SER A 113 -9.99 23.27 -16.20
N GLY A 114 -9.77 23.59 -17.48
CA GLY A 114 -9.72 22.63 -18.58
C GLY A 114 -8.40 21.85 -18.65
N THR A 115 -8.35 20.94 -19.62
CA THR A 115 -7.16 20.15 -19.96
C THR A 115 -6.38 20.85 -21.07
N LEU A 116 -5.07 20.99 -20.87
CA LEU A 116 -4.11 21.31 -21.94
C LEU A 116 -3.29 20.05 -22.23
N THR A 117 -3.49 19.45 -23.39
CA THR A 117 -2.66 18.36 -23.90
C THR A 117 -1.49 18.95 -24.68
N LEU A 118 -0.26 18.58 -24.32
CA LEU A 118 0.92 18.92 -25.10
C LEU A 118 1.40 17.67 -25.83
N SER A 119 1.47 17.72 -27.16
CA SER A 119 2.01 16.62 -27.99
C SER A 119 3.25 16.99 -28.79
N GLY A 120 3.59 18.28 -28.85
CA GLY A 120 4.84 18.78 -29.46
C GLY A 120 6.09 18.41 -28.65
N THR A 121 7.27 18.62 -29.25
CA THR A 121 8.58 18.48 -28.59
C THR A 121 8.98 19.82 -27.97
N ASN A 122 8.86 19.92 -26.64
CA ASN A 122 8.94 21.17 -25.89
C ASN A 122 10.23 21.30 -25.06
N ASN A 123 11.05 20.24 -24.98
CA ASN A 123 12.29 20.21 -24.21
C ASN A 123 13.57 20.16 -25.06
N THR A 124 13.53 20.61 -26.31
CA THR A 124 14.71 20.66 -27.19
C THR A 124 15.83 21.48 -26.54
N SER A 125 17.02 20.90 -26.37
CA SER A 125 18.15 21.58 -25.75
C SER A 125 18.44 22.95 -26.39
N GLY A 126 18.48 24.00 -25.58
CA GLY A 126 18.79 25.36 -26.04
C GLY A 126 17.70 26.04 -26.86
N SER A 127 16.49 25.48 -26.93
CA SER A 127 15.32 26.10 -27.59
C SER A 127 14.01 25.87 -26.84
N GLY A 128 13.84 24.71 -26.21
CA GLY A 128 12.64 24.31 -25.50
C GLY A 128 12.32 25.20 -24.30
N VAL A 129 11.09 25.08 -23.79
CA VAL A 129 10.69 25.79 -22.57
C VAL A 129 11.47 25.25 -21.37
N SER A 130 11.91 26.15 -20.47
CA SER A 130 12.69 25.76 -19.29
C SER A 130 11.85 24.93 -18.33
N GLY A 131 10.62 25.37 -18.07
CA GLY A 131 9.70 24.69 -17.18
C GLY A 131 8.25 24.98 -17.49
N ILE A 132 7.38 24.18 -16.90
CA ILE A 132 5.93 24.33 -17.00
C ILE A 132 5.37 24.40 -15.58
N THR A 133 4.54 25.39 -15.31
CA THR A 133 3.81 25.53 -14.04
C THR A 133 2.34 25.24 -14.28
N VAL A 134 1.73 24.37 -13.49
CA VAL A 134 0.31 24.02 -13.56
C VAL A 134 -0.38 24.49 -12.29
N THR A 135 -1.09 25.61 -12.36
CA THR A 135 -1.78 26.19 -11.20
C THR A 135 -3.17 25.62 -10.98
N THR A 136 -3.89 25.34 -12.08
CA THR A 136 -5.23 24.74 -12.04
C THR A 136 -5.48 23.84 -13.25
N GLY A 137 -6.49 22.97 -13.15
CA GLY A 137 -6.87 22.06 -14.22
C GLY A 137 -5.80 21.01 -14.50
N THR A 138 -5.75 20.54 -15.75
CA THR A 138 -4.92 19.40 -16.14
C THR A 138 -3.93 19.76 -17.24
N LEU A 139 -2.67 19.36 -17.08
CA LEU A 139 -1.67 19.24 -18.14
C LEU A 139 -1.58 17.76 -18.52
N ALA A 140 -1.90 17.41 -19.76
CA ALA A 140 -1.85 16.04 -20.27
C ALA A 140 -0.67 15.84 -21.22
N VAL A 141 0.11 14.77 -21.04
CA VAL A 141 1.29 14.46 -21.86
C VAL A 141 1.46 12.95 -22.08
N GLY A 142 2.06 12.58 -23.22
CA GLY A 142 2.29 11.18 -23.59
C GLY A 142 3.77 10.76 -23.60
N ALA A 143 4.69 11.73 -23.53
CA ALA A 143 6.13 11.51 -23.57
C ALA A 143 6.88 12.58 -22.77
N SER A 144 8.10 12.27 -22.32
CA SER A 144 8.90 13.22 -21.53
C SER A 144 9.26 14.48 -22.30
N ASN A 145 9.39 14.37 -23.63
CA ASN A 145 9.70 15.50 -24.49
C ASN A 145 8.53 16.46 -24.70
N ASN A 146 7.32 16.12 -24.25
CA ASN A 146 6.19 17.06 -24.20
C ASN A 146 6.30 18.04 -23.01
N LEU A 147 7.15 17.74 -22.02
CA LEU A 147 7.37 18.62 -20.86
C LEU A 147 8.48 19.65 -21.15
N GLY A 148 8.82 20.46 -20.15
CA GLY A 148 9.96 21.38 -20.20
C GLY A 148 11.31 20.70 -19.97
N GLN A 149 12.38 21.49 -20.02
CA GLN A 149 13.76 20.99 -19.87
C GLN A 149 14.14 20.68 -18.42
N THR A 150 13.75 21.52 -17.47
CA THR A 150 14.30 21.52 -16.10
C THR A 150 13.28 21.10 -15.07
N THR A 151 12.11 21.76 -15.04
CA THR A 151 11.17 21.66 -13.92
C THR A 151 9.72 21.63 -14.41
N LEU A 152 8.94 20.71 -13.85
CA LEU A 152 7.48 20.76 -13.82
C LEU A 152 7.04 21.20 -12.43
N THR A 153 6.34 22.33 -12.33
CA THR A 153 5.75 22.80 -11.07
C THR A 153 4.27 22.46 -11.04
N LEU A 154 3.83 21.72 -10.02
CA LEU A 154 2.42 21.52 -9.71
C LEU A 154 2.07 22.41 -8.51
N ASP A 155 1.19 23.37 -8.75
CA ASP A 155 0.75 24.38 -7.79
C ASP A 155 -0.77 24.34 -7.62
N GLY A 156 -1.30 23.14 -7.36
CA GLY A 156 -2.72 22.81 -7.28
C GLY A 156 -3.25 22.06 -8.51
N GLY A 157 -2.49 22.02 -9.61
CA GLY A 157 -2.87 21.36 -10.86
C GLY A 157 -2.63 19.85 -10.92
N THR A 158 -3.05 19.25 -12.04
CA THR A 158 -2.87 17.82 -12.35
C THR A 158 -1.91 17.62 -13.52
N LEU A 159 -0.97 16.69 -13.39
CA LEU A 159 -0.28 16.05 -14.52
C LEU A 159 -1.02 14.76 -14.87
N ALA A 160 -1.53 14.64 -16.09
CA ALA A 160 -2.19 13.43 -16.58
C ALA A 160 -1.36 12.76 -17.68
N SER A 161 -1.27 11.43 -17.64
CA SER A 161 -0.72 10.66 -18.76
C SER A 161 -1.74 10.53 -19.89
N THR A 162 -1.26 10.49 -21.14
CA THR A 162 -2.02 10.04 -22.32
C THR A 162 -1.46 8.74 -22.92
N ALA A 163 -0.25 8.36 -22.50
CA ALA A 163 0.43 7.11 -22.78
C ALA A 163 1.43 6.82 -21.65
N ALA A 164 2.01 5.62 -21.60
CA ALA A 164 3.07 5.33 -20.64
C ALA A 164 4.37 6.06 -21.01
N PHE A 165 5.02 6.71 -20.04
CA PHE A 165 6.30 7.38 -20.25
C PHE A 165 7.18 7.42 -18.99
N SER A 166 8.46 7.73 -19.18
CA SER A 166 9.41 7.98 -18.10
C SER A 166 10.08 9.33 -18.29
N SER A 167 10.22 10.11 -17.23
CA SER A 167 10.82 11.44 -17.27
C SER A 167 11.81 11.66 -16.13
N GLY A 168 12.97 12.23 -16.46
CA GLY A 168 13.96 12.71 -15.50
C GLY A 168 13.78 14.16 -15.08
N ILE A 169 12.68 14.81 -15.49
CA ILE A 169 12.40 16.20 -15.11
C ILE A 169 12.25 16.32 -13.59
N ALA A 170 12.77 17.41 -13.02
CA ALA A 170 12.49 17.72 -11.63
C ALA A 170 11.01 18.11 -11.48
N VAL A 171 10.39 17.73 -10.37
CA VAL A 171 9.01 18.14 -10.05
C VAL A 171 9.01 18.98 -8.78
N ALA A 172 8.41 20.16 -8.84
CA ALA A 172 8.23 21.04 -7.70
C ALA A 172 6.74 21.06 -7.29
N LEU A 173 6.45 20.72 -6.04
CA LEU A 173 5.12 20.76 -5.44
C LEU A 173 4.98 22.06 -4.65
N GLY A 174 4.32 23.06 -5.24
CA GLY A 174 4.00 24.34 -4.59
C GLY A 174 2.85 24.16 -3.60
N GLY A 175 1.63 24.52 -4.02
CA GLY A 175 0.36 24.24 -3.33
C GLY A 175 -0.07 22.77 -3.35
N GLY A 176 0.75 21.89 -3.92
CA GLY A 176 0.46 20.45 -4.10
C GLY A 176 0.14 20.11 -5.54
N GLY A 177 -0.10 18.83 -5.84
CA GLY A 177 -0.40 18.41 -7.19
C GLY A 177 -0.96 17.01 -7.27
N THR A 178 -1.67 16.74 -8.35
CA THR A 178 -2.12 15.38 -8.68
C THR A 178 -1.32 14.83 -9.85
N VAL A 179 -0.95 13.55 -9.78
CA VAL A 179 -0.48 12.79 -10.94
C VAL A 179 -1.52 11.72 -11.25
N ASP A 180 -2.19 11.88 -12.38
CA ASP A 180 -3.19 10.95 -12.91
C ASP A 180 -2.53 10.02 -13.93
N VAL A 181 -2.41 8.75 -13.56
CA VAL A 181 -1.82 7.70 -14.41
C VAL A 181 -2.90 6.85 -15.10
N SER A 182 -4.12 7.36 -15.26
CA SER A 182 -5.24 6.60 -15.83
C SER A 182 -4.99 6.05 -17.24
N ALA A 183 -4.33 6.81 -18.12
CA ALA A 183 -4.09 6.38 -19.50
C ALA A 183 -2.77 5.62 -19.72
N GLY A 184 -1.90 5.56 -18.70
CA GLY A 184 -0.63 4.86 -18.79
C GLY A 184 0.28 5.13 -17.60
N SER A 185 1.13 4.15 -17.27
CA SER A 185 2.09 4.25 -16.18
C SER A 185 3.12 5.37 -16.42
N VAL A 186 3.47 6.09 -15.36
CA VAL A 186 4.43 7.18 -15.38
C VAL A 186 5.56 6.87 -14.41
N THR A 187 6.81 7.01 -14.85
CA THR A 187 7.97 7.01 -13.95
C THR A 187 8.59 8.39 -13.90
N LEU A 188 8.70 8.97 -12.71
CA LEU A 188 9.44 10.19 -12.43
C LEU A 188 10.75 9.83 -11.73
N SER A 189 11.86 9.99 -12.45
CA SER A 189 13.21 9.72 -11.93
C SER A 189 13.97 10.96 -11.47
N GLY A 190 13.50 12.15 -11.86
CA GLY A 190 13.98 13.41 -11.30
C GLY A 190 13.52 13.60 -9.85
N THR A 191 14.20 14.49 -9.13
CA THR A 191 13.82 14.84 -7.75
C THR A 191 12.45 15.53 -7.72
N VAL A 192 11.55 15.01 -6.88
CA VAL A 192 10.33 15.69 -6.46
C VAL A 192 10.63 16.46 -5.16
N SER A 193 10.25 17.74 -5.11
CA SER A 193 10.58 18.68 -4.03
C SER A 193 9.42 19.61 -3.72
N GLY A 194 9.53 20.43 -2.66
CA GLY A 194 8.53 21.44 -2.30
C GLY A 194 7.70 21.11 -1.06
N THR A 195 6.79 22.00 -0.68
CA THR A 195 5.98 21.86 0.54
C THR A 195 4.61 21.26 0.28
N GLY A 196 4.15 21.26 -0.97
CA GLY A 196 2.85 20.73 -1.36
C GLY A 196 2.76 19.20 -1.27
N GLY A 197 1.54 18.69 -1.10
CA GLY A 197 1.27 17.26 -1.13
C GLY A 197 1.18 16.70 -2.54
N LEU A 198 1.55 15.44 -2.72
CA LEU A 198 1.39 14.68 -3.96
C LEU A 198 0.18 13.75 -3.86
N SER A 199 -0.81 13.92 -4.72
CA SER A 199 -1.94 13.00 -4.86
C SER A 199 -1.77 12.12 -6.10
N ILE A 200 -2.14 10.86 -5.99
CA ILE A 200 -2.02 9.88 -7.08
C ILE A 200 -3.42 9.37 -7.42
N ALA A 201 -3.80 9.52 -8.69
CA ALA A 201 -5.08 9.08 -9.22
C ALA A 201 -4.88 8.07 -10.34
N SER A 202 -5.77 7.08 -10.39
CA SER A 202 -5.87 6.17 -11.54
C SER A 202 -7.23 5.50 -11.60
N THR A 203 -7.82 5.45 -12.79
CA THR A 203 -8.99 4.60 -13.08
C THR A 203 -8.61 3.16 -13.43
N ASN A 204 -7.31 2.88 -13.62
CA ASN A 204 -6.79 1.54 -13.91
C ASN A 204 -5.88 1.05 -12.78
N ALA A 205 -6.33 0.03 -12.06
CA ALA A 205 -5.59 -0.54 -10.93
C ALA A 205 -4.22 -1.15 -11.29
N GLY A 206 -3.93 -1.38 -12.56
CA GLY A 206 -2.65 -1.88 -13.08
C GLY A 206 -1.63 -0.81 -13.43
N ASN A 207 -2.02 0.47 -13.47
CA ASN A 207 -1.11 1.56 -13.81
C ASN A 207 -0.30 2.02 -12.62
N VAL A 208 0.95 2.40 -12.89
CA VAL A 208 1.97 2.68 -11.89
C VAL A 208 2.38 4.15 -11.96
N LEU A 209 2.45 4.81 -10.80
CA LEU A 209 3.34 5.96 -10.60
C LEU A 209 4.63 5.45 -9.94
N GLY A 210 5.72 5.43 -10.69
CA GLY A 210 7.04 5.12 -10.20
C GLY A 210 7.77 6.39 -9.77
N LEU A 211 8.20 6.45 -8.51
CA LEU A 211 9.04 7.53 -7.99
C LEU A 211 10.41 6.95 -7.69
N SER A 212 11.40 7.21 -8.55
CA SER A 212 12.76 6.66 -8.41
C SER A 212 13.82 7.67 -7.98
N GLY A 213 13.50 8.97 -8.01
CA GLY A 213 14.36 10.02 -7.46
C GLY A 213 14.49 9.97 -5.93
N SER A 214 15.51 10.64 -5.40
CA SER A 214 15.63 10.94 -3.97
C SER A 214 14.79 12.17 -3.65
N ASN A 215 13.54 11.96 -3.23
CA ASN A 215 12.57 13.05 -3.12
C ASN A 215 12.62 13.74 -1.75
N THR A 216 12.36 15.05 -1.73
CA THR A 216 12.54 15.92 -0.56
C THR A 216 11.27 16.66 -0.12
N TYR A 217 10.16 16.47 -0.83
CA TYR A 217 8.91 17.18 -0.50
C TYR A 217 8.34 16.77 0.86
N THR A 218 7.69 17.73 1.54
CA THR A 218 7.24 17.59 2.93
C THR A 218 5.72 17.48 3.09
N GLY A 219 4.94 17.86 2.07
CA GLY A 219 3.47 17.88 2.13
C GLY A 219 2.79 16.50 2.16
N GLY A 220 3.57 15.42 2.04
CA GLY A 220 3.09 14.04 2.06
C GLY A 220 2.63 13.52 0.70
N THR A 221 2.31 12.23 0.69
CA THR A 221 1.86 11.49 -0.50
C THR A 221 0.54 10.82 -0.22
N THR A 222 -0.44 10.94 -1.11
CA THR A 222 -1.74 10.27 -1.01
C THR A 222 -1.98 9.36 -2.20
N LEU A 223 -2.11 8.06 -1.96
CA LEU A 223 -2.52 7.07 -2.95
C LEU A 223 -4.03 6.80 -2.83
N GLY A 224 -4.80 7.22 -3.83
CA GLY A 224 -6.22 6.88 -3.94
C GLY A 224 -6.46 5.52 -4.60
N SER A 225 -5.73 5.25 -5.69
CA SER A 225 -5.89 4.07 -6.54
C SER A 225 -4.66 3.87 -7.43
N GLY A 226 -4.61 2.76 -8.19
CA GLY A 226 -3.45 2.40 -9.00
C GLY A 226 -2.33 1.80 -8.14
N ILE A 227 -1.08 1.97 -8.60
CA ILE A 227 0.11 1.45 -7.93
C ILE A 227 1.10 2.58 -7.68
N LEU A 228 1.54 2.75 -6.43
CA LEU A 228 2.72 3.55 -6.09
C LEU A 228 3.95 2.65 -6.01
N GLN A 229 4.98 2.94 -6.81
CA GLN A 229 6.25 2.21 -6.81
C GLN A 229 7.40 3.06 -6.26
N PHE A 230 8.09 2.52 -5.24
CA PHE A 230 9.23 3.15 -4.59
C PHE A 230 10.55 2.69 -5.24
N GLY A 231 11.24 3.60 -5.93
CA GLY A 231 12.57 3.35 -6.48
C GLY A 231 13.72 3.73 -5.54
N SER A 232 13.43 4.45 -4.46
CA SER A 232 14.39 4.85 -3.41
C SER A 232 13.70 4.83 -2.04
N ASP A 233 14.49 4.94 -0.97
CA ASP A 233 13.99 4.97 0.41
C ASP A 233 13.28 6.28 0.76
N THR A 234 13.50 7.34 -0.03
CA THR A 234 12.80 8.64 0.11
C THR A 234 11.81 8.89 -1.03
N ALA A 235 11.44 7.85 -1.79
CA ALA A 235 10.56 7.99 -2.95
C ALA A 235 9.22 8.68 -2.63
N ALA A 236 8.65 8.45 -1.45
CA ALA A 236 7.40 9.07 -0.99
C ALA A 236 7.57 10.47 -0.36
N GLY A 237 8.76 11.09 -0.49
CA GLY A 237 9.11 12.31 0.22
C GLY A 237 9.34 12.07 1.71
N THR A 238 9.26 13.13 2.51
CA THR A 238 9.48 13.09 3.98
C THR A 238 8.21 13.28 4.79
N GLY A 239 7.11 13.69 4.14
CA GLY A 239 5.80 13.84 4.78
C GLY A 239 5.08 12.51 5.03
N THR A 240 3.86 12.59 5.54
CA THR A 240 2.98 11.43 5.76
C THR A 240 2.63 10.74 4.43
N LEU A 241 2.70 9.41 4.41
CA LEU A 241 2.17 8.58 3.32
C LEU A 241 0.76 8.10 3.69
N THR A 242 -0.24 8.50 2.91
CA THR A 242 -1.64 8.10 3.08
C THR A 242 -2.03 7.11 2.00
N ILE A 243 -2.54 5.95 2.40
CA ILE A 243 -3.03 4.89 1.50
C ILE A 243 -4.54 4.76 1.67
N ASN A 244 -5.30 5.41 0.79
CA ASN A 244 -6.76 5.30 0.75
C ASN A 244 -7.21 4.06 -0.05
N GLY A 245 -6.35 3.55 -0.92
CA GLY A 245 -6.58 2.35 -1.72
C GLY A 245 -5.39 2.05 -2.65
N GLY A 246 -5.58 1.12 -3.58
CA GLY A 246 -4.54 0.74 -4.55
C GLY A 246 -3.50 -0.23 -4.00
N LYS A 247 -2.33 -0.25 -4.65
CA LYS A 247 -1.21 -1.13 -4.30
C LYS A 247 0.08 -0.33 -4.11
N VAL A 248 0.99 -0.88 -3.30
CA VAL A 248 2.36 -0.37 -3.18
C VAL A 248 3.38 -1.45 -3.56
N ARG A 249 4.57 -1.05 -4.00
CA ARG A 249 5.70 -1.96 -4.29
C ARG A 249 7.06 -1.27 -4.27
N GLY A 250 8.12 -2.04 -4.07
CA GLY A 250 9.47 -1.59 -4.42
C GLY A 250 9.75 -1.68 -5.93
N SER A 251 10.80 -1.01 -6.38
CA SER A 251 11.35 -1.18 -7.73
C SER A 251 12.19 -2.46 -7.81
N GLY A 252 11.83 -3.35 -8.75
CA GLY A 252 12.45 -4.67 -8.87
C GLY A 252 12.34 -5.48 -7.57
N SER A 253 13.43 -6.16 -7.21
CA SER A 253 13.53 -6.98 -5.98
C SER A 253 14.37 -6.32 -4.88
N THR A 254 14.75 -5.05 -5.02
CA THR A 254 15.58 -4.40 -4.00
C THR A 254 14.71 -3.92 -2.85
N ALA A 255 14.97 -4.43 -1.65
CA ALA A 255 14.29 -4.03 -0.42
C ALA A 255 14.36 -2.51 -0.21
N ARG A 256 13.26 -1.93 0.29
CA ARG A 256 13.14 -0.49 0.59
C ARG A 256 12.79 -0.27 2.05
N THR A 257 13.35 0.79 2.63
CA THR A 257 12.99 1.26 3.98
C THR A 257 12.45 2.68 3.91
N LEU A 258 11.20 2.87 4.28
CA LEU A 258 10.47 4.13 4.17
C LEU A 258 10.29 4.70 5.58
N ALA A 259 10.81 5.91 5.80
CA ALA A 259 10.74 6.59 7.10
C ALA A 259 9.39 7.31 7.34
N ASN A 260 8.53 7.39 6.33
CA ASN A 260 7.27 8.10 6.39
C ASN A 260 6.37 7.52 7.50
N ASN A 261 5.68 8.40 8.22
CA ASN A 261 4.47 8.00 8.93
C ASN A 261 3.44 7.53 7.90
N LEU A 262 2.70 6.47 8.24
CA LEU A 262 1.72 5.83 7.38
C LEU A 262 0.32 6.04 7.94
N VAL A 263 -0.59 6.54 7.12
CA VAL A 263 -2.03 6.60 7.42
C VAL A 263 -2.74 5.64 6.49
N LEU A 264 -3.45 4.66 7.03
CA LEU A 264 -4.25 3.74 6.23
C LEU A 264 -5.69 4.25 6.17
N GLY A 265 -6.08 4.85 5.05
CA GLY A 265 -7.45 5.26 4.73
C GLY A 265 -8.33 4.12 4.20
N GLY A 266 -7.71 3.07 3.67
CA GLY A 266 -8.35 1.86 3.15
C GLY A 266 -7.44 0.64 3.23
N THR A 267 -7.67 -0.35 2.37
CA THR A 267 -6.82 -1.55 2.30
C THR A 267 -5.47 -1.22 1.66
N MET A 268 -4.38 -1.51 2.38
CA MET A 268 -3.04 -1.49 1.81
C MET A 268 -2.73 -2.86 1.20
N THR A 269 -2.52 -2.90 -0.11
CA THR A 269 -2.16 -4.14 -0.82
C THR A 269 -0.73 -4.06 -1.34
N MET A 270 0.09 -5.06 -1.05
CA MET A 270 1.42 -5.17 -1.65
C MET A 270 1.36 -5.68 -3.08
N SER A 271 2.44 -5.47 -3.83
CA SER A 271 2.69 -6.10 -5.12
C SER A 271 4.18 -6.07 -5.44
N GLY A 272 4.59 -6.68 -6.55
CA GLY A 272 6.02 -6.77 -6.92
C GLY A 272 6.74 -7.89 -6.16
N SER A 273 8.04 -7.71 -5.93
CA SER A 273 8.92 -8.76 -5.39
C SER A 273 9.92 -8.26 -4.36
N ALA A 274 9.85 -7.00 -3.94
CA ALA A 274 10.75 -6.41 -2.94
C ALA A 274 10.09 -6.38 -1.56
N ALA A 275 10.87 -6.71 -0.53
CA ALA A 275 10.50 -6.43 0.85
C ALA A 275 10.33 -4.92 1.07
N LEU A 276 9.32 -4.52 1.85
CA LEU A 276 9.13 -3.14 2.27
C LEU A 276 9.16 -3.07 3.79
N THR A 277 9.92 -2.11 4.31
CA THR A 277 9.95 -1.77 5.74
C THR A 277 9.46 -0.34 5.92
N PHE A 278 8.47 -0.13 6.78
CA PHE A 278 8.03 1.20 7.23
C PHE A 278 8.48 1.40 8.67
N THR A 279 9.24 2.46 8.92
CA THR A 279 9.77 2.78 10.26
C THR A 279 9.00 3.89 10.97
N GLY A 280 8.24 4.71 10.23
CA GLY A 280 7.31 5.67 10.81
C GLY A 280 6.11 4.99 11.46
N THR A 281 5.38 5.75 12.29
CA THR A 281 4.15 5.29 12.95
C THR A 281 3.06 4.93 11.92
N VAL A 282 2.15 4.04 12.31
CA VAL A 282 1.01 3.62 11.48
C VAL A 282 -0.31 3.97 12.18
N ASP A 283 -1.13 4.77 11.53
CA ASP A 283 -2.47 5.15 11.97
C ASP A 283 -3.55 4.40 11.16
N LEU A 284 -4.43 3.68 11.84
CA LEU A 284 -5.54 2.91 11.24
C LEU A 284 -6.84 3.73 11.09
N GLY A 285 -6.84 5.00 11.46
CA GLY A 285 -7.93 5.94 11.18
C GLY A 285 -9.22 5.67 11.96
N GLY A 286 -9.13 5.11 13.17
CA GLY A 286 -10.23 4.86 14.10
C GLY A 286 -11.11 3.67 13.77
N THR A 287 -10.78 2.86 12.75
CA THR A 287 -11.58 1.69 12.35
C THR A 287 -10.71 0.46 12.13
N THR A 288 -11.33 -0.63 11.70
CA THR A 288 -10.57 -1.76 11.16
C THR A 288 -9.97 -1.39 9.80
N ARG A 289 -8.69 -1.66 9.60
CA ARG A 289 -8.00 -1.55 8.29
C ARG A 289 -7.32 -2.85 7.93
N THR A 290 -7.18 -3.10 6.63
CA THR A 290 -6.62 -4.34 6.12
C THR A 290 -5.25 -4.12 5.49
N ILE A 291 -4.32 -4.99 5.84
CA ILE A 291 -3.05 -5.14 5.13
C ILE A 291 -3.08 -6.50 4.42
N ASN A 292 -2.93 -6.44 3.10
CA ASN A 292 -2.81 -7.61 2.25
C ASN A 292 -1.41 -7.67 1.64
N ASN A 293 -0.53 -8.44 2.26
CA ASN A 293 0.72 -8.81 1.62
C ASN A 293 0.42 -9.88 0.55
N THR A 294 0.54 -9.56 -0.74
CA THR A 294 0.34 -10.55 -1.82
C THR A 294 1.65 -11.11 -2.37
N ILE A 295 2.79 -10.76 -1.77
CA ILE A 295 4.11 -11.10 -2.30
C ILE A 295 4.81 -12.14 -1.42
N THR A 296 5.96 -12.63 -1.87
CA THR A 296 6.75 -13.64 -1.15
C THR A 296 7.62 -13.05 -0.05
N GLU A 297 7.99 -11.78 -0.20
CA GLU A 297 8.82 -11.05 0.77
C GLU A 297 8.00 -10.45 1.90
N ALA A 298 8.67 -10.19 3.03
CA ALA A 298 8.03 -9.60 4.19
C ALA A 298 7.61 -8.13 3.96
N LEU A 299 6.45 -7.77 4.53
CA LEU A 299 6.07 -6.40 4.84
C LEU A 299 6.35 -6.14 6.31
N THR A 300 7.25 -5.22 6.61
CA THR A 300 7.62 -4.90 7.99
C THR A 300 7.10 -3.54 8.41
N LEU A 301 6.37 -3.50 9.52
CA LEU A 301 5.96 -2.27 10.21
C LEU A 301 6.71 -2.17 11.54
N ASN A 302 7.78 -1.37 11.56
CA ASN A 302 8.61 -1.17 12.75
C ASN A 302 8.08 -0.04 13.65
N GLY A 303 7.38 0.95 13.09
CA GLY A 303 6.70 1.95 13.89
C GLY A 303 5.46 1.40 14.59
N ALA A 304 5.03 2.07 15.65
CA ALA A 304 3.82 1.72 16.40
C ALA A 304 2.58 1.81 15.50
N VAL A 305 1.77 0.76 15.50
CA VAL A 305 0.45 0.70 14.87
C VAL A 305 -0.62 1.02 15.92
N SER A 306 -1.53 1.94 15.58
CA SER A 306 -2.46 2.53 16.55
C SER A 306 -3.80 2.96 15.93
N ASN A 307 -4.69 3.47 16.79
CA ASN A 307 -5.95 4.11 16.41
C ASN A 307 -6.85 3.23 15.53
N GLY A 308 -7.19 2.03 16.00
CA GLY A 308 -8.09 1.11 15.29
C GLY A 308 -7.71 -0.35 15.48
N SER A 309 -8.22 -1.20 14.60
CA SER A 309 -7.92 -2.65 14.58
C SER A 309 -7.30 -3.05 13.25
N LEU A 310 -6.42 -4.05 13.26
CA LEU A 310 -5.73 -4.50 12.05
C LEU A 310 -6.28 -5.86 11.58
N THR A 311 -6.57 -5.97 10.30
CA THR A 311 -6.78 -7.25 9.62
C THR A 311 -5.57 -7.57 8.74
N VAL A 312 -4.98 -8.74 8.94
CA VAL A 312 -3.93 -9.31 8.09
C VAL A 312 -4.59 -10.33 7.17
N ALA A 313 -4.74 -9.94 5.91
CA ALA A 313 -5.29 -10.75 4.84
C ALA A 313 -4.18 -11.05 3.83
N ASN A 314 -3.19 -11.83 4.24
CA ASN A 314 -2.01 -12.11 3.43
C ASN A 314 -2.36 -13.12 2.33
N GLY A 315 -2.41 -12.65 1.08
CA GLY A 315 -2.65 -13.46 -0.12
C GLY A 315 -1.38 -14.06 -0.72
N GLY A 316 -0.20 -13.70 -0.20
CA GLY A 316 1.10 -14.25 -0.58
C GLY A 316 1.67 -15.18 0.50
N THR A 317 2.97 -15.48 0.40
CA THR A 317 3.70 -16.27 1.41
C THR A 317 4.53 -15.41 2.36
N GLY A 318 4.79 -14.15 1.99
CA GLY A 318 5.58 -13.22 2.80
C GLY A 318 4.80 -12.72 4.00
N ALA A 319 5.41 -12.72 5.19
CA ALA A 319 4.72 -12.32 6.41
C ALA A 319 4.38 -10.81 6.43
N VAL A 320 3.35 -10.43 7.19
CA VAL A 320 3.26 -9.09 7.77
C VAL A 320 3.97 -9.15 9.11
N VAL A 321 5.01 -8.35 9.30
CA VAL A 321 5.85 -8.32 10.51
C VAL A 321 5.53 -7.06 11.30
N LEU A 322 5.16 -7.22 12.58
CA LEU A 322 4.97 -6.09 13.50
C LEU A 322 6.17 -6.03 14.46
N GLY A 323 7.00 -5.01 14.28
CA GLY A 323 8.20 -4.78 15.10
C GLY A 323 8.03 -3.74 16.20
N GLY A 324 7.03 -2.86 16.09
CA GLY A 324 6.77 -1.79 17.05
C GLY A 324 5.90 -2.21 18.24
N THR A 325 5.95 -1.44 19.33
CA THR A 325 4.98 -1.52 20.43
C THR A 325 3.65 -0.93 19.97
N ASN A 326 2.60 -1.74 19.92
CA ASN A 326 1.34 -1.37 19.29
C ASN A 326 0.25 -1.04 20.31
N SER A 327 -0.68 -0.15 19.93
CA SER A 327 -1.83 0.26 20.75
C SER A 327 -3.15 0.06 19.99
N MET A 328 -3.20 -0.95 19.11
CA MET A 328 -4.41 -1.34 18.40
C MET A 328 -5.42 -2.00 19.34
N THR A 329 -6.71 -1.88 19.03
CA THR A 329 -7.81 -2.46 19.81
C THR A 329 -8.07 -3.93 19.49
N GLY A 330 -7.47 -4.47 18.43
CA GLY A 330 -7.57 -5.87 18.05
C GLY A 330 -6.83 -6.19 16.76
N ILE A 331 -6.54 -7.47 16.56
CA ILE A 331 -5.90 -8.01 15.36
C ILE A 331 -6.74 -9.17 14.86
N THR A 332 -6.95 -9.27 13.54
CA THR A 332 -7.51 -10.45 12.89
C THR A 332 -6.52 -10.97 11.86
N VAL A 333 -6.11 -12.23 11.97
CA VAL A 333 -5.29 -12.91 10.95
C VAL A 333 -6.21 -13.81 10.13
N SER A 334 -6.74 -13.27 9.03
CA SER A 334 -7.70 -13.98 8.18
C SER A 334 -7.03 -14.96 7.22
N SER A 335 -5.79 -14.69 6.82
CA SER A 335 -4.99 -15.57 5.96
C SER A 335 -3.49 -15.26 6.05
N GLY A 336 -2.67 -16.17 5.54
CA GLY A 336 -1.20 -16.08 5.52
C GLY A 336 -0.60 -15.87 6.91
N THR A 337 0.54 -15.18 7.01
CA THR A 337 1.32 -15.08 8.26
C THR A 337 1.39 -13.67 8.81
N LEU A 338 1.06 -13.51 10.10
CA LEU A 338 1.45 -12.40 10.96
C LEU A 338 2.65 -12.84 11.81
N SER A 339 3.74 -12.07 11.80
CA SER A 339 4.96 -12.37 12.55
C SER A 339 5.23 -11.32 13.63
N VAL A 340 5.54 -11.79 14.84
CA VAL A 340 5.86 -10.96 16.01
C VAL A 340 7.05 -11.54 16.77
N ALA A 341 7.92 -10.66 17.28
CA ALA A 341 9.04 -11.04 18.14
C ALA A 341 8.75 -10.81 19.63
N ASP A 342 7.84 -9.89 19.95
CA ASP A 342 7.48 -9.49 21.30
C ASP A 342 5.96 -9.40 21.46
N ALA A 343 5.44 -9.64 22.67
CA ALA A 343 4.01 -9.54 22.96
C ALA A 343 3.46 -8.13 22.73
N ALA A 344 4.27 -7.08 22.97
CA ALA A 344 3.90 -5.70 22.72
C ALA A 344 3.57 -5.41 21.24
N SER A 345 4.06 -6.24 20.31
CA SER A 345 3.70 -6.17 18.89
C SER A 345 2.25 -6.55 18.62
N LEU A 346 1.56 -7.25 19.53
CA LEU A 346 0.14 -7.57 19.37
C LEU A 346 -0.78 -6.49 19.95
N GLY A 347 -0.23 -5.52 20.68
CA GLY A 347 -1.00 -4.54 21.44
C GLY A 347 -1.75 -5.16 22.61
N SER A 348 -2.85 -4.54 23.06
CA SER A 348 -3.64 -5.00 24.22
C SER A 348 -4.96 -5.67 23.84
N GLY A 349 -5.37 -5.57 22.57
CA GLY A 349 -6.61 -6.13 22.06
C GLY A 349 -6.59 -7.66 21.90
N THR A 350 -7.76 -8.22 21.55
CA THR A 350 -7.88 -9.63 21.16
C THR A 350 -7.18 -9.90 19.83
N THR A 351 -6.48 -11.03 19.73
CA THR A 351 -5.95 -11.56 18.47
C THR A 351 -6.84 -12.68 17.97
N THR A 352 -7.58 -12.45 16.89
CA THR A 352 -8.44 -13.44 16.25
C THR A 352 -7.68 -14.15 15.13
N LEU A 353 -7.61 -15.47 15.18
CA LEU A 353 -7.09 -16.31 14.10
C LEU A 353 -8.28 -16.89 13.32
N SER A 354 -8.40 -16.50 12.06
CA SER A 354 -9.52 -16.83 11.18
C SER A 354 -9.06 -17.48 9.88
N GLY A 355 -8.00 -18.27 9.92
CA GLY A 355 -7.49 -19.02 8.77
C GLY A 355 -5.99 -18.86 8.54
N GLY A 356 -5.35 -17.93 9.26
CA GLY A 356 -3.94 -17.62 9.11
C GLY A 356 -3.03 -18.25 10.17
N THR A 357 -1.78 -17.80 10.15
CA THR A 357 -0.70 -18.19 11.06
C THR A 357 -0.27 -16.99 11.90
N LEU A 358 -0.24 -17.16 13.22
CA LEU A 358 0.54 -16.31 14.12
C LEU A 358 1.92 -16.95 14.29
N SER A 359 2.96 -16.26 13.82
CA SER A 359 4.36 -16.67 13.93
C SER A 359 5.04 -15.88 15.06
N ILE A 360 5.52 -16.58 16.08
CA ILE A 360 6.20 -16.01 17.24
C ILE A 360 7.69 -16.32 17.14
N THR A 361 8.50 -15.30 16.88
CA THR A 361 9.92 -15.46 16.54
C THR A 361 10.87 -15.14 17.70
N GLY A 362 10.39 -14.43 18.73
CA GLY A 362 11.13 -14.12 19.95
C GLY A 362 10.50 -14.75 21.19
N ALA A 363 11.33 -15.00 22.21
CA ALA A 363 10.86 -15.59 23.46
C ALA A 363 9.98 -14.59 24.22
N THR A 364 8.74 -14.95 24.55
CA THR A 364 7.77 -13.99 25.09
C THR A 364 6.61 -14.64 25.84
N THR A 365 5.85 -13.83 26.58
CA THR A 365 4.56 -14.22 27.18
C THR A 365 3.46 -13.34 26.60
N ILE A 366 2.51 -13.94 25.88
CA ILE A 366 1.39 -13.25 25.26
C ILE A 366 0.19 -13.33 26.20
N ALA A 367 -0.17 -12.19 26.80
CA ALA A 367 -1.32 -12.05 27.69
C ALA A 367 -2.63 -11.74 26.93
N ASN A 368 -2.55 -11.42 25.64
CA ASN A 368 -3.72 -11.19 24.80
C ASN A 368 -4.64 -12.41 24.79
N ALA A 369 -5.95 -12.17 24.85
CA ALA A 369 -6.90 -13.21 24.48
C ALA A 369 -6.71 -13.58 23.00
N ILE A 370 -6.73 -14.88 22.70
CA ILE A 370 -6.62 -15.39 21.33
C ILE A 370 -7.90 -16.15 20.99
N ALA A 371 -8.59 -15.73 19.94
CA ALA A 371 -9.82 -16.38 19.46
C ALA A 371 -9.55 -17.14 18.16
N VAL A 372 -9.69 -18.46 18.17
CA VAL A 372 -9.51 -19.31 16.99
C VAL A 372 -10.89 -19.59 16.38
N SER A 373 -11.27 -18.79 15.38
CA SER A 373 -12.60 -18.88 14.77
C SER A 373 -12.66 -19.84 13.57
N SER A 374 -11.52 -20.14 12.95
CA SER A 374 -11.39 -21.17 11.91
C SER A 374 -10.01 -21.84 11.99
N GLY A 375 -9.78 -22.87 11.17
CA GLY A 375 -8.53 -23.64 11.17
C GLY A 375 -7.30 -22.73 11.02
N SER A 376 -6.50 -22.62 12.07
CA SER A 376 -5.40 -21.66 12.15
C SER A 376 -4.14 -22.27 12.77
N THR A 377 -3.00 -21.61 12.56
CA THR A 377 -1.71 -22.07 13.06
C THR A 377 -1.12 -21.08 14.05
N ILE A 378 -0.53 -21.58 15.13
CA ILE A 378 0.44 -20.84 15.94
C ILE A 378 1.78 -21.54 15.73
N SER A 379 2.72 -20.83 15.10
CA SER A 379 4.08 -21.28 14.87
C SER A 379 5.01 -20.52 15.78
N ASN A 380 5.89 -21.20 16.51
CA ASN A 380 6.90 -20.54 17.32
C ASN A 380 8.29 -21.14 17.11
N SER A 381 9.25 -20.29 16.78
CA SER A 381 10.67 -20.64 16.66
C SER A 381 11.47 -20.32 17.93
N ALA A 382 10.83 -19.68 18.91
CA ALA A 382 11.35 -19.41 20.23
C ALA A 382 10.30 -19.81 21.29
N ALA A 383 10.75 -20.09 22.51
CA ALA A 383 9.86 -20.46 23.61
C ALA A 383 8.81 -19.36 23.89
N ALA A 384 7.53 -19.71 23.84
CA ALA A 384 6.43 -18.77 24.01
C ALA A 384 5.41 -19.28 25.02
N THR A 385 4.84 -18.39 25.82
CA THR A 385 3.73 -18.70 26.72
C THR A 385 2.49 -17.92 26.32
N LEU A 386 1.36 -18.60 26.16
CA LEU A 386 0.05 -17.97 26.04
C LEU A 386 -0.61 -18.01 27.42
N SER A 387 -0.70 -16.85 28.07
CA SER A 387 -1.31 -16.69 29.40
C SER A 387 -2.71 -16.09 29.33
N GLY A 388 -3.05 -15.43 28.23
CA GLY A 388 -4.43 -15.04 27.93
C GLY A 388 -5.31 -16.24 27.57
N VAL A 389 -6.64 -16.02 27.60
CA VAL A 389 -7.62 -17.05 27.23
C VAL A 389 -7.51 -17.37 25.75
N LEU A 390 -7.28 -18.64 25.42
CA LEU A 390 -7.51 -19.21 24.10
C LEU A 390 -8.99 -19.66 24.00
N SER A 391 -9.70 -19.22 22.97
CA SER A 391 -11.14 -19.45 22.79
C SER A 391 -11.50 -19.82 21.34
N GLY A 392 -12.76 -20.15 21.09
CA GLY A 392 -13.28 -20.47 19.76
C GLY A 392 -13.29 -21.96 19.43
N SER A 393 -13.86 -22.31 18.28
CA SER A 393 -14.08 -23.70 17.84
C SER A 393 -13.26 -24.10 16.61
N GLY A 394 -12.50 -23.18 16.02
CA GLY A 394 -11.63 -23.49 14.87
C GLY A 394 -10.51 -24.45 15.27
N ALA A 395 -10.05 -25.29 14.34
CA ALA A 395 -8.92 -26.18 14.63
C ALA A 395 -7.64 -25.37 14.88
N LEU A 396 -6.87 -25.75 15.90
CA LEU A 396 -5.58 -25.13 16.22
C LEU A 396 -4.44 -26.08 15.84
N THR A 397 -3.50 -25.59 15.03
CA THR A 397 -2.24 -26.28 14.77
C THR A 397 -1.10 -25.56 15.46
N LYS A 398 -0.37 -26.27 16.33
CA LYS A 398 0.93 -25.85 16.87
C LYS A 398 2.03 -26.34 15.95
N SER A 399 2.79 -25.40 15.39
CA SER A 399 3.98 -25.68 14.57
C SER A 399 5.20 -24.90 15.09
N GLY A 400 6.31 -24.95 14.36
CA GLY A 400 7.59 -24.40 14.83
C GLY A 400 8.31 -25.34 15.81
N SER A 401 9.62 -25.17 15.91
CA SER A 401 10.51 -26.13 16.58
C SER A 401 10.52 -26.05 18.10
N ASP A 402 10.07 -24.94 18.68
CA ASP A 402 10.21 -24.67 20.12
C ASP A 402 8.92 -24.96 20.90
N THR A 403 8.97 -24.73 22.21
CA THR A 403 7.89 -24.97 23.16
C THR A 403 6.89 -23.82 23.17
N LEU A 404 5.62 -24.12 22.89
CA LEU A 404 4.49 -23.24 23.19
C LEU A 404 3.82 -23.73 24.47
N THR A 405 3.75 -22.88 25.48
CA THR A 405 3.08 -23.18 26.75
C THR A 405 1.69 -22.55 26.78
N LEU A 406 0.66 -23.35 27.04
CA LEU A 406 -0.69 -22.88 27.31
C LEU A 406 -0.91 -22.84 28.83
N SER A 407 -1.02 -21.62 29.37
CA SER A 407 -1.18 -21.38 30.83
C SER A 407 -2.44 -20.62 31.21
N GLY A 408 -3.15 -20.06 30.22
CA GLY A 408 -4.46 -19.46 30.43
C GLY A 408 -5.53 -20.51 30.75
N THR A 409 -6.64 -20.07 31.36
CA THR A 409 -7.87 -20.87 31.46
C THR A 409 -8.59 -20.81 30.11
N ASN A 410 -8.34 -21.80 29.26
CA ASN A 410 -8.79 -21.79 27.88
C ASN A 410 -10.21 -22.35 27.75
N THR A 411 -10.97 -21.77 26.82
CA THR A 411 -12.34 -22.19 26.46
C THR A 411 -12.41 -22.64 24.99
N HIS A 412 -11.26 -22.93 24.39
CA HIS A 412 -11.16 -23.44 23.02
C HIS A 412 -11.67 -24.88 22.95
N THR A 413 -12.52 -25.17 21.98
CA THR A 413 -13.18 -26.48 21.82
C THR A 413 -12.82 -27.17 20.50
N GLY A 414 -12.07 -26.50 19.62
CA GLY A 414 -11.63 -27.07 18.36
C GLY A 414 -10.60 -28.18 18.55
N ALA A 415 -10.38 -28.97 17.49
CA ALA A 415 -9.30 -29.95 17.47
C ALA A 415 -7.91 -29.28 17.59
N VAL A 416 -6.97 -29.95 18.26
CA VAL A 416 -5.59 -29.49 18.47
C VAL A 416 -4.62 -30.45 17.78
N THR A 417 -3.82 -29.93 16.86
CA THR A 417 -2.74 -30.68 16.21
C THR A 417 -1.40 -30.12 16.67
N VAL A 418 -0.54 -30.96 17.24
CA VAL A 418 0.87 -30.64 17.49
C VAL A 418 1.68 -31.19 16.33
N SER A 419 2.03 -30.33 15.37
CA SER A 419 2.71 -30.74 14.14
C SER A 419 4.23 -30.72 14.29
N ALA A 420 4.79 -29.88 15.17
CA ALA A 420 6.22 -29.78 15.44
C ALA A 420 6.48 -29.14 16.82
N GLY A 421 7.69 -29.38 17.35
CA GLY A 421 8.12 -28.86 18.65
C GLY A 421 7.31 -29.43 19.81
N THR A 422 7.17 -28.64 20.88
CA THR A 422 6.46 -29.04 22.08
C THR A 422 5.24 -28.15 22.32
N LEU A 423 4.08 -28.75 22.56
CA LEU A 423 2.94 -28.08 23.21
C LEU A 423 2.97 -28.45 24.69
N ALA A 424 3.30 -27.49 25.55
CA ALA A 424 3.25 -27.67 26.99
C ALA A 424 1.91 -27.17 27.53
N VAL A 425 1.23 -27.96 28.34
CA VAL A 425 -0.01 -27.58 29.01
C VAL A 425 0.24 -27.34 30.50
N ALA A 426 -0.33 -26.26 31.01
CA ALA A 426 -0.26 -25.85 32.40
C ALA A 426 -1.67 -25.71 32.98
N GLY A 427 -2.23 -26.82 33.49
CA GLY A 427 -3.54 -26.91 34.13
C GLY A 427 -4.48 -27.91 33.45
N GLY A 428 -5.69 -28.07 34.02
CA GLY A 428 -6.77 -28.92 33.47
C GLY A 428 -7.79 -28.17 32.63
N SER A 429 -7.39 -27.02 32.09
CA SER A 429 -8.21 -26.20 31.19
C SER A 429 -7.33 -25.58 30.12
N ALA A 430 -6.17 -26.16 29.82
CA ALA A 430 -5.30 -25.65 28.79
C ALA A 430 -5.78 -26.11 27.40
N ILE A 431 -6.30 -27.34 27.31
CA ILE A 431 -6.99 -27.89 26.14
C ILE A 431 -8.45 -28.20 26.52
N GLY A 432 -9.39 -28.02 25.59
CA GLY A 432 -10.79 -28.35 25.83
C GLY A 432 -11.01 -29.84 26.13
N ASN A 433 -11.83 -30.15 27.12
CA ASN A 433 -12.11 -31.52 27.56
C ASN A 433 -12.69 -32.42 26.45
N THR A 434 -13.27 -31.84 25.40
CA THR A 434 -13.82 -32.55 24.23
C THR A 434 -12.98 -32.33 22.96
N SER A 435 -11.83 -31.65 23.05
CA SER A 435 -10.96 -31.40 21.91
C SER A 435 -10.18 -32.66 21.56
N ALA A 436 -10.31 -33.12 20.31
CA ALA A 436 -9.42 -34.14 19.76
C ALA A 436 -7.98 -33.60 19.66
N VAL A 437 -7.01 -34.40 20.11
CA VAL A 437 -5.58 -34.04 20.08
C VAL A 437 -4.81 -35.02 19.20
N THR A 438 -4.11 -34.49 18.19
CA THR A 438 -3.20 -35.27 17.34
C THR A 438 -1.77 -34.81 17.54
N VAL A 439 -0.87 -35.73 17.87
CA VAL A 439 0.57 -35.44 18.01
C VAL A 439 1.33 -36.10 16.86
N ALA A 440 1.89 -35.28 15.96
CA ALA A 440 2.64 -35.76 14.80
C ALA A 440 3.99 -36.37 15.20
N THR A 441 4.55 -37.19 14.32
CA THR A 441 5.90 -37.78 14.51
C THR A 441 6.93 -36.68 14.78
N GLY A 442 7.74 -36.86 15.83
CA GLY A 442 8.76 -35.89 16.25
C GLY A 442 8.23 -34.70 17.05
N ALA A 443 6.91 -34.52 17.17
CA ALA A 443 6.31 -33.52 18.04
C ALA A 443 6.05 -34.08 19.46
N THR A 444 5.84 -33.18 20.43
CA THR A 444 5.61 -33.54 21.83
C THR A 444 4.42 -32.79 22.43
N LEU A 445 3.51 -33.52 23.09
CA LEU A 445 2.59 -32.95 24.08
C LEU A 445 3.18 -33.16 25.48
N SER A 446 3.35 -32.09 26.26
CA SER A 446 3.96 -32.14 27.59
C SER A 446 2.99 -31.66 28.67
N LEU A 447 2.69 -32.52 29.65
CA LEU A 447 1.90 -32.17 30.83
C LEU A 447 2.84 -31.79 31.97
N GLY A 448 3.34 -30.56 31.92
CA GLY A 448 4.36 -30.05 32.83
C GLY A 448 3.82 -29.50 34.16
N SER A 449 2.56 -29.09 34.21
CA SER A 449 1.91 -28.62 35.45
C SER A 449 0.40 -28.90 35.44
N GLY A 450 -0.09 -29.66 36.43
CA GLY A 450 -1.52 -30.01 36.55
C GLY A 450 -1.98 -31.15 35.64
N THR A 451 -3.06 -31.82 36.03
CA THR A 451 -3.72 -32.85 35.21
C THR A 451 -4.49 -32.23 34.07
N GLU A 452 -4.56 -32.88 32.91
CA GLU A 452 -5.32 -32.40 31.75
C GLU A 452 -6.37 -33.43 31.30
N THR A 453 -7.50 -32.95 30.77
CA THR A 453 -8.53 -33.78 30.14
C THR A 453 -8.68 -33.39 28.68
N ILE A 454 -8.68 -34.37 27.78
CA ILE A 454 -8.85 -34.15 26.34
C ILE A 454 -9.93 -35.07 25.77
N GLY A 455 -10.44 -34.69 24.59
CA GLY A 455 -11.45 -35.47 23.86
C GLY A 455 -10.91 -36.83 23.47
N SER A 456 -9.88 -36.87 22.63
CA SER A 456 -9.25 -38.10 22.16
C SER A 456 -7.78 -37.86 21.85
N LEU A 457 -6.97 -38.92 21.79
CA LEU A 457 -5.54 -38.85 21.51
C LEU A 457 -5.19 -39.71 20.30
N ALA A 458 -4.57 -39.11 19.28
CA ALA A 458 -4.11 -39.80 18.08
C ALA A 458 -2.70 -39.37 17.65
N GLY A 459 -2.10 -40.12 16.73
CA GLY A 459 -0.80 -39.78 16.12
C GLY A 459 0.35 -40.66 16.58
N ALA A 460 1.56 -40.25 16.21
CA ALA A 460 2.79 -41.04 16.31
C ALA A 460 3.93 -40.29 17.05
N GLY A 461 3.63 -39.14 17.66
CA GLY A 461 4.59 -38.32 18.40
C GLY A 461 4.83 -38.79 19.83
N ASN A 462 5.21 -37.85 20.69
CA ASN A 462 5.51 -38.11 22.09
C ASN A 462 4.48 -37.46 23.01
N VAL A 463 4.13 -38.13 24.10
CA VAL A 463 3.41 -37.54 25.23
C VAL A 463 4.29 -37.69 26.47
N VAL A 464 4.62 -36.58 27.12
CA VAL A 464 5.46 -36.56 28.33
C VAL A 464 4.62 -36.17 29.54
N LEU A 465 4.51 -37.08 30.51
CA LEU A 465 3.66 -36.93 31.69
C LEU A 465 4.50 -36.57 32.92
N SER A 466 4.31 -35.35 33.42
CA SER A 466 4.58 -35.04 34.85
C SER A 466 3.29 -35.04 35.68
N TYR A 467 2.13 -35.10 35.02
CA TYR A 467 0.80 -35.18 35.62
C TYR A 467 -0.08 -36.14 34.82
N ARG A 468 -1.19 -36.58 35.42
CA ARG A 468 -2.15 -37.52 34.80
C ARG A 468 -2.87 -36.88 33.60
N LEU A 469 -2.91 -37.61 32.49
CA LEU A 469 -3.71 -37.27 31.31
C LEU A 469 -5.01 -38.10 31.33
N THR A 470 -6.15 -37.42 31.20
CA THR A 470 -7.46 -38.05 31.00
C THR A 470 -7.87 -37.94 29.54
N VAL A 471 -8.28 -39.04 28.92
CA VAL A 471 -8.60 -39.16 27.49
C VAL A 471 -9.97 -39.82 27.29
N GLY A 472 -10.68 -39.45 26.23
CA GLY A 472 -11.97 -40.02 25.86
C GLY A 472 -13.17 -39.12 26.13
N GLY A 473 -12.95 -37.83 26.41
CA GLY A 473 -14.02 -36.85 26.64
C GLY A 473 -14.94 -36.60 25.43
N ASP A 474 -14.54 -37.01 24.22
CA ASP A 474 -15.34 -36.88 22.99
C ASP A 474 -15.96 -38.21 22.51
N ASN A 475 -15.74 -39.31 23.23
CA ASN A 475 -16.17 -40.68 22.88
C ASN A 475 -15.61 -41.24 21.56
N THR A 476 -14.62 -40.60 20.94
CA THR A 476 -14.01 -41.05 19.68
C THR A 476 -13.03 -42.20 19.94
N SER A 477 -13.06 -43.22 19.07
CA SER A 477 -12.05 -44.27 19.07
C SER A 477 -10.84 -43.86 18.24
N THR A 478 -9.64 -43.96 18.81
CA THR A 478 -8.39 -43.52 18.18
C THR A 478 -7.27 -44.54 18.36
N THR A 479 -6.26 -44.45 17.50
CA THR A 479 -4.99 -45.16 17.65
C THR A 479 -3.88 -44.14 17.88
N PHE A 480 -3.10 -44.35 18.94
CA PHE A 480 -1.85 -43.64 19.21
C PHE A 480 -0.69 -44.62 19.08
N SER A 481 0.11 -44.45 18.04
CA SER A 481 1.29 -45.27 17.75
C SER A 481 2.58 -44.70 18.31
N GLY A 482 2.51 -43.50 18.89
CA GLY A 482 3.63 -42.81 19.52
C GLY A 482 4.01 -43.38 20.89
N VAL A 483 4.90 -42.67 21.59
CA VAL A 483 5.38 -43.05 22.92
C VAL A 483 4.79 -42.12 23.98
N ILE A 484 4.15 -42.70 24.98
CA ILE A 484 3.79 -42.02 26.23
C ILE A 484 4.85 -42.36 27.28
N SER A 485 5.47 -41.35 27.88
CA SER A 485 6.49 -41.48 28.92
C SER A 485 6.12 -40.66 30.16
N SER A 486 6.72 -40.98 31.31
CA SER A 486 6.57 -40.18 32.53
C SER A 486 7.89 -40.00 33.25
N THR A 487 8.05 -38.88 33.95
CA THR A 487 9.20 -38.61 34.85
C THR A 487 8.89 -38.97 36.30
N ASN A 488 7.64 -39.32 36.59
CA ASN A 488 7.13 -39.70 37.90
C ASN A 488 6.03 -40.77 37.76
N ASN A 489 5.30 -41.07 38.84
CA ASN A 489 4.21 -42.05 38.86
C ASN A 489 2.92 -41.60 38.15
N SER A 490 2.98 -40.60 37.26
CA SER A 490 1.83 -40.21 36.43
C SER A 490 1.54 -41.24 35.36
N GLY A 491 0.25 -41.49 35.14
CA GLY A 491 -0.26 -42.41 34.12
C GLY A 491 -1.47 -41.85 33.41
N LEU A 492 -2.33 -42.72 32.91
CA LEU A 492 -3.48 -42.37 32.08
C LEU A 492 -4.81 -42.66 32.77
N THR A 493 -5.84 -41.90 32.41
CA THR A 493 -7.23 -42.25 32.69
C THR A 493 -8.04 -42.24 31.41
N LYS A 494 -8.62 -43.39 31.06
CA LYS A 494 -9.52 -43.53 29.92
C LYS A 494 -10.96 -43.42 30.41
N ILE A 495 -11.69 -42.45 29.86
CA ILE A 495 -13.13 -42.20 30.09
C ILE A 495 -13.90 -42.32 28.76
N GLY A 496 -15.22 -42.18 28.79
CA GLY A 496 -16.06 -42.21 27.59
C GLY A 496 -16.13 -43.58 26.90
N THR A 497 -17.03 -43.71 25.93
CA THR A 497 -17.37 -45.00 25.30
C THR A 497 -16.42 -45.44 24.20
N GLY A 498 -15.57 -44.53 23.68
CA GLY A 498 -14.61 -44.84 22.61
C GLY A 498 -13.50 -45.79 23.05
N THR A 499 -12.66 -46.21 22.11
CA THR A 499 -11.48 -47.06 22.34
C THR A 499 -10.18 -46.28 22.12
N LEU A 500 -9.24 -46.31 23.07
CA LEU A 500 -7.87 -45.80 22.84
C LEU A 500 -6.92 -46.98 22.60
N THR A 501 -6.51 -47.17 21.36
CA THR A 501 -5.53 -48.21 21.00
C THR A 501 -4.12 -47.64 21.10
N LEU A 502 -3.31 -48.17 22.02
CA LEU A 502 -1.89 -47.82 22.14
C LEU A 502 -1.04 -48.90 21.45
N THR A 503 -0.32 -48.55 20.39
CA THR A 503 0.53 -49.52 19.66
C THR A 503 2.03 -49.24 19.81
N GLY A 504 2.41 -48.08 20.36
CA GLY A 504 3.81 -47.74 20.62
C GLY A 504 4.33 -48.35 21.94
N ALA A 505 5.66 -48.39 22.07
CA ALA A 505 6.34 -48.85 23.29
C ALA A 505 6.29 -47.75 24.37
N ASN A 506 5.21 -47.73 25.14
CA ASN A 506 5.02 -46.75 26.21
C ASN A 506 5.94 -47.05 27.42
N SER A 507 6.45 -45.99 28.06
CA SER A 507 7.43 -46.07 29.16
C SER A 507 7.01 -45.31 30.43
N TYR A 508 5.78 -44.82 30.50
CA TYR A 508 5.26 -44.24 31.75
C TYR A 508 5.12 -45.31 32.85
N THR A 509 5.36 -44.91 34.10
CA THR A 509 5.39 -45.83 35.25
C THR A 509 4.15 -45.74 36.14
N GLY A 510 3.29 -44.73 35.91
CA GLY A 510 2.01 -44.61 36.60
C GLY A 510 0.96 -45.61 36.12
N SER A 511 -0.09 -45.78 36.91
CA SER A 511 -1.21 -46.67 36.56
C SER A 511 -2.03 -46.16 35.37
N THR A 512 -2.55 -47.08 34.57
CA THR A 512 -3.62 -46.81 33.60
C THR A 512 -4.96 -47.19 34.18
N THR A 513 -5.84 -46.20 34.35
CA THR A 513 -7.21 -46.40 34.85
C THR A 513 -8.18 -46.37 33.69
N VAL A 514 -8.93 -47.46 33.45
CA VAL A 514 -10.03 -47.48 32.47
C VAL A 514 -11.34 -47.34 33.22
N SER A 515 -11.93 -46.14 33.17
CA SER A 515 -13.21 -45.84 33.84
C SER A 515 -14.42 -46.11 32.94
N ALA A 516 -14.24 -46.06 31.61
CA ALA A 516 -15.23 -46.44 30.60
C ALA A 516 -14.57 -46.70 29.24
N GLY A 517 -15.26 -47.44 28.38
CA GLY A 517 -14.78 -47.80 27.04
C GLY A 517 -13.65 -48.84 27.09
N THR A 518 -12.74 -48.78 26.11
CA THR A 518 -11.65 -49.75 25.96
C THR A 518 -10.29 -49.10 25.73
#